data_AF-A0A933GFW4-F1
#
_entry.id   AF-A0A933GFW4-F1
#
_cell.length_a   1.000
_cell.length_b   1.000
_cell.length_c   1.000
_cell.angle_alpha   90.00
_cell.angle_beta   90.00
_cell.angle_gamma   90.00
#
_symmetry.space_group_name_H-M   'P 1'
#
loop_
_entity.id
_entity.type
_entity.pdbx_description
1 polymer ?
#
loop_
_entity_poly.entity_id
_entity_poly.type
_entity_poly.pdbx_seq_one_letter_code
_entity_poly.pdbx_strand_id
1 'polypeptide(L)'
;MTDTWGFASRDDPAFARYLQLPPLPERIRALAREVTPGIRTPYEAALRLNAYLARGFAYTLALERRTALPPLEEFLFVRRSGNCEYFAASLAVSWVSVDDHQEARL
;
A
#
# COMPACT_ATOMS: atom_id res chain seq x y z
N MET A 1 19.58 -12.06 -9.01
CA MET A 1 20.69 -11.27 -8.43
C MET A 1 20.34 -11.02 -6.97
N THR A 2 21.09 -11.59 -6.02
CA THR A 2 20.81 -11.47 -4.58
C THR A 2 21.45 -10.23 -3.99
N ASP A 3 20.85 -9.64 -2.97
CA ASP A 3 21.43 -8.53 -2.23
C ASP A 3 22.60 -8.99 -1.34
N THR A 4 23.22 -8.05 -0.63
CA THR A 4 24.37 -8.29 0.26
C THR A 4 24.06 -9.26 1.41
N TRP A 5 22.78 -9.58 1.64
CA TRP A 5 22.28 -10.46 2.70
C TRP A 5 21.69 -11.78 2.17
N GLY A 6 21.83 -12.06 0.86
CA GLY A 6 21.36 -13.28 0.23
C GLY A 6 19.86 -13.32 -0.09
N PHE A 7 19.13 -12.21 0.11
CA PHE A 7 17.75 -12.09 -0.33
C PHE A 7 17.69 -11.79 -1.82
N ALA A 8 16.62 -12.20 -2.49
CA ALA A 8 16.38 -11.78 -3.87
C ALA A 8 16.33 -10.24 -3.90
N SER A 9 17.23 -9.61 -4.67
CA SER A 9 17.14 -8.16 -4.86
C SER A 9 15.84 -7.83 -5.58
N ARG A 10 15.41 -6.58 -5.48
CA ARG A 10 14.22 -6.09 -6.17
C ARG A 10 14.27 -6.32 -7.69
N ASP A 11 15.47 -6.34 -8.27
CA ASP A 11 15.73 -6.58 -9.70
C ASP A 11 15.74 -8.07 -10.07
N ASP A 12 15.60 -8.97 -9.09
CA ASP A 12 15.48 -10.39 -9.36
C ASP A 12 14.10 -10.72 -9.96
N PRO A 13 14.02 -11.46 -11.07
CA PRO A 13 12.73 -11.91 -11.62
C PRO A 13 11.86 -12.67 -10.60
N ALA A 14 12.48 -13.33 -9.62
CA ALA A 14 11.78 -13.95 -8.50
C ALA A 14 11.02 -12.93 -7.64
N PHE A 15 11.41 -11.67 -7.61
CA PHE A 15 10.77 -10.61 -6.83
C PHE A 15 9.44 -10.16 -7.43
N ALA A 16 9.29 -10.23 -8.76
CA ALA A 16 8.09 -9.81 -9.48
C ALA A 16 6.79 -10.52 -9.01
N ARG A 17 6.91 -11.74 -8.48
CA ARG A 17 5.77 -12.49 -7.90
C ARG A 17 5.18 -11.83 -6.66
N TYR A 18 5.96 -11.00 -5.95
CA TYR A 18 5.52 -10.29 -4.75
C TYR A 18 4.88 -8.93 -5.04
N LEU A 19 4.95 -8.46 -6.29
CA LEU A 19 4.35 -7.20 -6.73
C LEU A 19 3.02 -7.39 -7.48
N GLN A 20 2.56 -8.64 -7.61
CA GLN A 20 1.29 -8.93 -8.26
C GLN A 20 0.12 -8.48 -7.37
N LEU A 21 -0.74 -7.63 -7.93
CA LEU A 21 -2.01 -7.24 -7.33
C LEU A 21 -3.17 -7.72 -8.19
N PRO A 22 -4.31 -8.13 -7.58
CA PRO A 22 -5.55 -8.25 -8.35
C PRO A 22 -5.97 -6.87 -8.89
N PRO A 23 -6.94 -6.82 -9.83
CA PRO A 23 -7.51 -5.57 -10.28
C PRO A 23 -7.91 -4.68 -9.10
N LEU A 24 -7.23 -3.54 -8.95
CA LEU A 24 -7.37 -2.64 -7.82
C LEU A 24 -8.28 -1.47 -8.20
N PRO A 25 -9.23 -1.06 -7.32
CA PRO A 25 -10.03 0.13 -7.54
C PRO A 25 -9.18 1.38 -7.76
N GLU A 26 -9.54 2.17 -8.77
CA GLU A 26 -8.77 3.37 -9.15
C GLU A 26 -8.62 4.37 -8.00
N ARG A 27 -9.60 4.47 -7.11
CA ARG A 27 -9.52 5.34 -5.93
C ARG A 27 -8.39 5.00 -4.97
N ILE A 28 -8.00 3.73 -4.86
CA ILE A 28 -6.86 3.33 -4.02
C ILE A 28 -5.55 3.75 -4.69
N ARG A 29 -5.43 3.56 -6.00
CA ARG A 29 -4.27 4.05 -6.78
C ARG A 29 -4.14 5.57 -6.70
N ALA A 30 -5.27 6.28 -6.83
CA ALA A 30 -5.32 7.73 -6.71
C ALA A 30 -4.87 8.20 -5.32
N LEU A 31 -5.40 7.59 -4.25
CA LEU A 31 -4.98 7.89 -2.87
C LEU A 31 -3.48 7.66 -2.68
N ALA A 32 -2.95 6.53 -3.18
CA ALA A 32 -1.54 6.23 -3.04
C ALA A 32 -0.67 7.30 -3.73
N ARG A 33 -1.03 7.71 -4.96
CA ARG A 33 -0.34 8.80 -5.68
C ARG A 33 -0.44 10.15 -4.98
N GLU A 34 -1.60 10.46 -4.40
CA GLU A 34 -1.84 11.70 -3.65
C GLU A 34 -0.97 11.78 -2.38
N VAL A 35 -0.78 10.64 -1.70
CA VAL A 35 0.03 10.56 -0.47
C VAL A 35 1.54 10.51 -0.77
N THR A 36 1.95 10.04 -1.95
CA THR A 36 3.36 9.91 -2.35
C THR A 36 3.78 10.84 -3.50
N PRO A 37 3.51 12.16 -3.46
CA PRO A 37 3.88 13.04 -4.57
C PRO A 37 5.40 13.25 -4.62
N GLY A 38 6.01 13.08 -5.79
CA GLY A 38 7.44 13.38 -6.00
C GLY A 38 8.41 12.50 -5.20
N ILE A 39 8.00 11.30 -4.79
CA ILE A 39 8.89 10.33 -4.16
C ILE A 39 10.05 9.94 -5.08
N ARG A 40 11.21 9.65 -4.48
CA ARG A 40 12.43 9.26 -5.22
C ARG A 40 12.85 7.82 -4.99
N THR A 41 12.37 7.21 -3.90
CA THR A 41 12.70 5.83 -3.54
C THR A 41 11.47 5.07 -3.03
N PRO A 42 11.42 3.73 -3.20
CA PRO A 42 10.35 2.91 -2.63
C PRO A 42 10.26 3.02 -1.11
N TYR A 43 11.39 3.22 -0.43
CA TYR A 43 11.44 3.42 1.01
C TYR A 43 10.75 4.71 1.45
N GLU A 44 10.97 5.81 0.71
CA GLU A 44 10.30 7.08 0.96
C GLU A 44 8.77 6.96 0.78
N ALA A 45 8.32 6.21 -0.23
CA ALA A 45 6.90 5.92 -0.45
C ALA A 45 6.28 5.24 0.77
N ALA A 46 6.93 4.17 1.27
CA ALA A 46 6.47 3.43 2.45
C ALA A 46 6.38 4.32 3.69
N LEU A 47 7.37 5.18 3.93
CA LEU A 47 7.36 6.11 5.07
C LEU A 47 6.19 7.10 5.00
N ARG A 48 5.91 7.68 3.82
CA ARG A 48 4.80 8.64 3.64
C ARG A 48 3.44 7.98 3.82
N LEU A 49 3.24 6.80 3.23
CA LEU A 49 2.02 6.01 3.39
C LEU A 49 1.80 5.62 4.86
N ASN A 50 2.87 5.17 5.54
CA ASN A 50 2.80 4.85 6.96
C ASN A 50 2.42 6.08 7.81
N ALA A 51 3.03 7.23 7.54
CA ALA A 51 2.71 8.48 8.25
C ALA A 51 1.26 8.93 7.99
N TYR A 52 0.76 8.78 6.77
CA TYR A 52 -0.64 9.08 6.43
C TYR A 52 -1.61 8.21 7.23
N LEU A 53 -1.37 6.89 7.25
CA LEU A 53 -2.20 5.95 8.02
C LEU A 53 -2.12 6.24 9.52
N ALA A 54 -0.93 6.48 10.06
CA ALA A 54 -0.73 6.74 11.49
C ALA A 54 -1.42 8.02 11.99
N ARG A 55 -1.53 9.06 11.15
CA ARG A 55 -2.15 10.34 11.54
C ARG A 55 -3.66 10.37 11.32
N GLY A 56 -4.14 9.64 10.32
CA GLY A 56 -5.51 9.79 9.81
C GLY A 56 -6.48 8.66 10.21
N PHE A 57 -6.01 7.65 10.95
CA PHE A 57 -6.76 6.43 11.22
C PHE A 57 -6.63 6.00 12.68
N ALA A 58 -7.68 5.39 13.23
CA ALA A 58 -7.71 4.92 14.61
C ALA A 58 -7.53 3.40 14.71
N TYR A 59 -6.85 2.93 15.75
CA TYR A 59 -6.77 1.51 16.06
C TYR A 59 -8.05 1.02 16.75
N THR A 60 -8.62 -0.08 16.30
CA THR A 60 -9.77 -0.72 16.95
C THR A 60 -9.85 -2.21 16.62
N LEU A 61 -10.33 -3.00 17.59
CA LEU A 61 -10.70 -4.41 17.38
C LEU A 61 -12.20 -4.58 17.10
N ALA A 62 -13.00 -3.53 17.32
CA ALA A 62 -14.43 -3.51 16.98
C ALA A 62 -14.60 -3.14 15.51
N LEU A 63 -14.77 -4.16 14.66
CA LEU A 63 -14.83 -4.03 13.21
C LEU A 63 -16.27 -4.14 12.69
N GLU A 64 -17.10 -3.15 13.03
CA GLU A 64 -18.47 -3.08 12.54
C GLU A 64 -18.48 -2.70 11.05
N ARG A 65 -19.09 -3.55 10.21
CA ARG A 65 -19.32 -3.18 8.81
C ARG A 65 -20.40 -2.11 8.70
N ARG A 66 -20.07 -1.03 8.02
CA ARG A 66 -20.96 0.11 7.74
C ARG A 66 -21.52 0.07 6.32
N THR A 67 -20.87 -0.65 5.41
CA THR A 67 -21.25 -0.69 3.99
C THR A 67 -21.10 -2.08 3.38
N ALA A 68 -21.50 -2.22 2.12
CA ALA A 68 -21.22 -3.39 1.29
C ALA A 68 -19.90 -3.27 0.50
N LEU A 69 -19.09 -2.24 0.76
CA LEU A 69 -17.81 -2.06 0.08
C LEU A 69 -16.83 -3.18 0.45
N PRO A 70 -15.86 -3.47 -0.42
CA PRO A 70 -14.73 -4.31 -0.07
C PRO A 70 -14.02 -3.82 1.20
N PRO A 71 -13.52 -4.72 2.07
CA PRO A 71 -13.04 -4.34 3.41
C PRO A 71 -11.94 -3.28 3.42
N LEU A 72 -11.02 -3.35 2.46
CA LEU A 72 -9.93 -2.38 2.34
C LEU A 72 -10.43 -0.98 1.97
N GLU A 73 -11.41 -0.92 1.07
CA GLU A 73 -12.04 0.33 0.67
C GLU A 73 -12.90 0.93 1.78
N GLU A 74 -13.66 0.10 2.51
CA GLU A 74 -14.41 0.58 3.67
C GLU A 74 -13.48 1.13 4.75
N PHE A 75 -12.34 0.46 5.01
CA PHE A 75 -11.32 0.95 5.92
C PHE A 75 -10.76 2.30 5.48
N LEU A 76 -10.27 2.41 4.24
CA LEU A 76 -9.60 3.60 3.72
C LEU A 76 -10.51 4.83 3.61
N PHE A 77 -11.77 4.64 3.21
CA PHE A 77 -12.63 5.75 2.80
C PHE A 77 -13.85 5.98 3.68
N VAL A 78 -14.23 5.04 4.55
CA VAL A 78 -15.45 5.16 5.37
C VAL A 78 -15.15 5.08 6.86
N ARG A 79 -14.62 3.95 7.33
CA ARG A 79 -14.40 3.70 8.75
C ARG A 79 -13.24 4.50 9.31
N ARG A 80 -12.13 4.58 8.56
CA ARG A 80 -10.85 5.13 9.01
C ARG A 80 -10.39 4.58 10.36
N SER A 81 -10.75 3.33 10.65
CA SER A 81 -10.38 2.63 11.88
C SER A 81 -10.33 1.12 11.67
N GLY A 82 -9.35 0.45 12.26
CA GLY A 82 -9.16 -1.00 12.10
C GLY A 82 -8.04 -1.57 12.98
N ASN A 83 -7.81 -2.88 12.87
CA ASN A 83 -6.72 -3.57 13.54
C ASN A 83 -5.44 -3.55 12.69
N CYS A 84 -4.36 -4.16 13.18
CA CYS A 84 -3.08 -4.23 12.49
C CYS A 84 -3.14 -4.81 11.07
N GLU A 85 -4.06 -5.74 10.79
CA GLU A 85 -4.20 -6.37 9.47
C GLU A 85 -4.66 -5.35 8.41
N TYR A 86 -5.61 -4.47 8.76
CA TYR A 86 -6.06 -3.41 7.85
C TYR A 86 -4.97 -2.40 7.56
N PHE A 87 -4.19 -2.02 8.58
CA PHE A 87 -3.05 -1.11 8.41
C PHE A 87 -1.98 -1.73 7.51
N ALA A 88 -1.59 -2.98 7.78
CA ALA A 88 -0.57 -3.69 7.02
C ALA A 88 -0.99 -3.92 5.56
N ALA A 89 -2.22 -4.38 5.33
CA ALA A 89 -2.77 -4.58 3.99
C ALA A 89 -2.86 -3.27 3.21
N SER A 90 -3.34 -2.19 3.84
CA SER A 90 -3.44 -0.86 3.20
C SER A 90 -2.08 -0.33 2.80
N LEU A 91 -1.09 -0.46 3.69
CA LEU A 91 0.28 -0.04 3.41
C LEU A 91 0.87 -0.84 2.24
N ALA A 92 0.78 -2.17 2.29
CA ALA A 92 1.33 -3.05 1.26
C ALA A 92 0.69 -2.80 -0.10
N VAL A 93 -0.64 -2.79 -0.19
CA VAL A 93 -1.35 -2.58 -1.46
C VAL A 93 -1.08 -1.18 -2.02
N SER A 94 -1.10 -0.14 -1.19
CA SER A 94 -0.83 1.22 -1.65
C SER A 94 0.61 1.36 -2.13
N TRP A 95 1.57 0.77 -1.41
CA TRP A 95 2.99 0.80 -1.79
C TRP A 95 3.25 0.09 -3.12
N VAL A 96 2.76 -1.14 -3.28
CA VAL A 96 2.89 -1.89 -4.55
C VAL A 96 2.19 -1.15 -5.70
N SER A 97 1.06 -0.48 -5.44
CA SER A 97 0.36 0.26 -6.50
C SER A 97 1.11 1.49 -7.01
N VAL A 98 1.95 2.12 -6.18
CA VAL A 98 2.78 3.27 -6.59
C VAL A 98 3.97 2.82 -7.42
N ASP A 99 4.43 1.60 -7.15
CA ASP A 99 5.59 0.98 -7.77
C ASP A 99 5.36 0.62 -9.25
N ASP A 100 4.19 0.03 -9.54
CA ASP A 100 3.68 -0.28 -10.89
C ASP A 100 3.72 0.93 -11.84
N HIS A 101 3.61 2.15 -11.30
CA HIS A 101 3.65 3.39 -12.07
C HIS A 101 5.05 3.99 -12.30
N GLN A 102 6.08 3.57 -11.57
CA GLN A 102 7.45 4.08 -11.75
C GLN A 102 8.15 3.42 -12.94
N GLU A 103 7.85 2.14 -13.20
CA GLU A 103 8.36 1.38 -14.36
C GLU A 103 7.87 1.99 -15.69
N ALA A 104 6.67 2.60 -15.72
CA ALA A 104 6.10 3.22 -16.92
C ALA A 104 6.70 4.59 -17.28
N ARG A 105 7.67 5.10 -16.51
CA ARG A 105 8.36 6.38 -16.73
C ARG A 105 9.82 6.23 -17.19
N LEU A 106 10.24 5.01 -17.49
CA LEU A 106 11.51 4.67 -18.13
C LEU A 106 11.24 4.19 -19.56
#